data_AF-A0A355Q5W2-F1
#
_entry.id   AF-A0A355Q5W2-F1
#
_cell.length_a   1.000
_cell.length_b   1.000
_cell.length_c   1.000
_cell.angle_alpha   90.00
_cell.angle_beta   90.00
_cell.angle_gamma   90.00
#
_symmetry.space_group_name_H-M   'P 1'
#
loop_
_entity.id
_entity.type
_entity.pdbx_description
1 polymer ?
#
loop_
_entity_poly.entity_id
_entity_poly.type
_entity_poly.pdbx_seq_one_letter_code
_entity_poly.pdbx_strand_id
1 'polypeptide(L)'
;MNLNLLPWNNWPLQIESTKINQNFLKLPQMIPGNLLSKGTPILFVLLWSTGFIGAKLGMPHAEPMTFLSLRFLIAICFLVPLVWWFHAPWPSNPSDWLHAGIVGSLVHGGYLGGVFVAIKGGLPAALAALIVGLQPLLTGILAGPLLGEMLTRKKWMGLFLGFLGVWMVVSEKLPEENSFGMDSIFFASLALVSITLGTLYQKRFATKLDIRTGAV
;
A
#
# COMPACT_ATOMS: atom_id res chain seq x y z
N MET A 1 -21.00 -19.73 46.68
CA MET A 1 -20.30 -20.30 45.51
C MET A 1 -19.47 -19.16 44.90
N ASN A 2 -18.23 -19.01 45.35
CA ASN A 2 -17.31 -17.93 44.96
C ASN A 2 -16.33 -18.46 43.92
N LEU A 3 -16.38 -17.94 42.69
CA LEU A 3 -15.45 -18.25 41.61
C LEU A 3 -14.33 -17.20 41.57
N ASN A 4 -13.34 -17.35 42.46
CA ASN A 4 -12.03 -16.72 42.35
C ASN A 4 -11.06 -17.74 41.75
N LEU A 5 -10.93 -17.80 40.43
CA LEU A 5 -9.89 -18.62 39.77
C LEU A 5 -9.38 -17.94 38.48
N LEU A 6 -8.34 -17.12 38.67
CA LEU A 6 -7.04 -17.12 37.96
C LEU A 6 -6.52 -15.69 37.74
N PRO A 7 -5.39 -15.30 38.35
CA PRO A 7 -4.74 -14.02 38.06
C PRO A 7 -4.17 -14.02 36.64
N TRP A 8 -4.39 -12.93 35.91
CA TRP A 8 -3.98 -12.67 34.52
C TRP A 8 -2.47 -12.73 34.24
N ASN A 9 -1.64 -13.15 35.20
CA ASN A 9 -0.18 -13.18 35.10
C ASN A 9 0.41 -14.45 34.46
N ASN A 10 -0.38 -15.51 34.24
CA ASN A 10 0.16 -16.83 33.86
C ASN A 10 -0.13 -17.26 32.41
N TRP A 11 -0.35 -16.30 31.49
CA TRP A 11 -0.56 -16.63 30.07
C TRP A 11 0.77 -16.98 29.37
N PRO A 12 0.93 -18.15 28.72
CA PRO A 12 2.21 -18.62 28.15
C PRO A 12 2.62 -17.93 26.83
N LEU A 13 2.04 -16.77 26.51
CA LEU A 13 2.40 -15.94 25.34
C LEU A 13 2.68 -14.49 25.77
N GLN A 14 3.46 -14.30 26.83
CA GLN A 14 4.15 -13.03 27.04
C GLN A 14 5.18 -12.90 25.92
N ILE A 15 4.79 -12.21 24.84
CA ILE A 15 5.71 -11.77 23.80
C ILE A 15 6.76 -10.93 24.51
N GLU A 16 7.95 -11.50 24.63
CA GLU A 16 9.10 -10.94 25.29
C GLU A 16 9.51 -9.64 24.58
N SER A 17 8.94 -8.52 25.04
CA SER A 17 9.22 -7.16 24.57
C SER A 17 10.69 -6.74 24.78
N THR A 18 11.50 -7.58 25.40
CA THR A 18 12.90 -7.37 25.79
C THR A 18 13.95 -7.75 24.73
N LYS A 19 13.56 -8.03 23.48
CA LYS A 19 14.52 -8.18 22.35
C LYS A 19 14.24 -7.28 21.15
N ILE A 20 13.66 -6.09 21.37
CA ILE A 20 13.83 -5.00 20.41
C ILE A 20 15.25 -4.46 20.62
N ASN A 21 16.15 -4.91 19.74
CA ASN A 21 17.55 -4.50 19.68
C ASN A 21 17.65 -2.97 19.78
N GLN A 22 18.19 -2.46 20.90
CA GLN A 22 18.32 -1.04 21.21
C GLN A 22 19.16 -0.24 20.19
N ASN A 23 19.82 -0.93 19.26
CA ASN A 23 20.50 -0.31 18.13
C ASN A 23 19.54 0.35 17.11
N PHE A 24 18.24 0.01 17.11
CA PHE A 24 17.21 0.68 16.29
C PHE A 24 16.95 2.14 16.68
N LEU A 25 17.46 2.59 17.84
CA LEU A 25 17.20 3.91 18.43
C LEU A 25 18.35 4.91 18.25
N LYS A 26 19.27 4.71 17.30
CA LYS A 26 20.24 5.73 16.88
C LYS A 26 19.77 6.53 15.65
N LEU A 27 18.50 6.94 15.66
CA LEU A 27 18.06 8.07 14.84
C LEU A 27 18.27 9.35 15.64
N PRO A 28 18.73 10.47 15.05
CA PRO A 28 18.71 11.75 15.73
C PRO A 28 17.25 12.05 16.13
N GLN A 29 16.95 11.92 17.42
CA GLN A 29 15.62 12.09 18.00
C GLN A 29 15.23 13.59 18.04
N MET A 30 15.08 14.22 16.89
CA MET A 30 14.69 15.64 16.80
C MET A 30 13.17 15.88 16.64
N ILE A 31 12.32 14.85 16.78
CA ILE A 31 10.86 15.02 16.68
C ILE A 31 10.15 14.15 17.73
N PRO A 32 9.31 14.72 18.62
CA PRO A 32 8.56 13.93 19.59
C PRO A 32 7.65 12.93 18.87
N GLY A 33 7.79 11.64 19.21
CA GLY A 33 7.20 10.51 18.47
C GLY A 33 5.68 10.54 18.27
N ASN A 34 4.96 11.37 19.03
CA ASN A 34 3.51 11.54 18.97
C ASN A 34 3.04 12.50 17.86
N LEU A 35 3.90 13.45 17.43
CA LEU A 35 3.59 14.35 16.30
C LEU A 35 3.96 13.70 14.96
N LEU A 36 5.08 12.99 14.90
CA LEU A 36 5.53 12.33 13.68
C LEU A 36 4.54 11.23 13.25
N SER A 37 4.11 10.39 14.19
CA SER A 37 3.12 9.33 13.93
C SER A 37 1.75 9.84 13.49
N LYS A 38 1.30 10.99 14.03
CA LYS A 38 0.05 11.65 13.62
C LYS A 38 0.16 12.41 12.30
N GLY A 39 1.36 12.89 11.95
CA GLY A 39 1.62 13.63 10.71
C GLY A 39 1.86 12.73 9.49
N THR A 40 2.30 11.48 9.68
CA THR A 40 2.59 10.55 8.58
C THR A 40 1.42 10.36 7.60
N PRO A 41 0.17 10.16 8.03
CA PRO A 41 -0.95 10.02 7.09
C PRO A 41 -1.18 11.28 6.26
N ILE A 42 -1.00 12.47 6.85
CA ILE A 42 -1.19 13.75 6.17
C ILE A 42 -0.09 13.94 5.11
N LEU A 43 1.17 13.73 5.50
CA LEU A 43 2.31 13.80 4.56
C LEU A 43 2.15 12.79 3.43
N PHE A 44 1.72 11.57 3.75
CA PHE A 44 1.42 10.53 2.77
C PHE A 44 0.36 11.01 1.77
N VAL A 45 -0.77 11.54 2.24
CA VAL A 45 -1.83 12.04 1.35
C VAL A 45 -1.32 13.17 0.46
N LEU A 46 -0.54 14.11 0.98
CA LEU A 46 0.03 15.22 0.20
C LEU A 46 1.00 14.71 -0.88
N LEU A 47 1.98 13.89 -0.50
CA LEU A 47 2.97 13.29 -1.40
C LEU A 47 2.33 12.36 -2.44
N TRP A 48 1.24 11.69 -2.07
CA TRP A 48 0.51 10.83 -2.99
C TRP A 48 -0.35 11.65 -3.96
N SER A 49 -1.00 12.72 -3.49
CA SER A 49 -1.85 13.59 -4.29
C SER A 49 -1.08 14.31 -5.40
N THR A 50 0.17 14.70 -5.16
CA THR A 50 1.04 15.27 -6.20
C THR A 50 1.23 14.31 -7.37
N GLY A 51 1.16 12.99 -7.13
CA GLY A 51 1.22 11.97 -8.17
C GLY A 51 0.04 12.02 -9.14
N PHE A 52 -1.18 12.28 -8.66
CA PHE A 52 -2.36 12.43 -9.50
C PHE A 52 -2.33 13.71 -10.33
N ILE A 53 -1.85 14.81 -9.74
CA ILE A 53 -1.64 16.08 -10.44
C ILE A 53 -0.60 15.90 -11.56
N GLY A 54 0.53 15.27 -11.23
CA GLY A 54 1.57 14.95 -12.21
C GLY A 54 1.06 14.05 -13.33
N ALA A 55 0.27 13.02 -13.03
CA ALA A 55 -0.34 12.18 -14.04
C ALA A 55 -1.30 12.98 -14.93
N LYS A 56 -2.17 13.82 -14.37
CA LYS A 56 -3.09 14.66 -15.15
C LYS A 56 -2.37 15.63 -16.09
N LEU A 57 -1.26 16.21 -15.64
CA LEU A 57 -0.45 17.14 -16.44
C LEU A 57 0.47 16.43 -17.45
N GLY A 58 0.92 15.21 -17.14
CA GLY A 58 1.86 14.44 -17.97
C GLY A 58 1.21 13.56 -19.02
N MET A 59 0.01 13.03 -18.75
CA MET A 59 -0.74 12.15 -19.67
C MET A 59 -1.01 12.76 -21.07
N PRO A 60 -1.23 14.08 -21.24
CA PRO A 60 -1.36 14.69 -22.57
C PRO A 60 -0.08 14.64 -23.41
N HIS A 61 1.08 14.42 -22.79
CA HIS A 61 2.39 14.57 -23.43
C HIS A 61 3.22 13.28 -23.48
N ALA A 62 2.84 12.24 -22.73
CA ALA A 62 3.58 10.98 -22.68
C ALA A 62 2.63 9.78 -22.53
N GLU A 63 3.00 8.66 -23.15
CA GLU A 63 2.31 7.40 -22.91
C GLU A 63 2.39 7.00 -21.43
N PRO A 64 1.35 6.37 -20.87
CA PRO A 64 1.26 5.95 -19.48
C PRO A 64 2.51 5.28 -18.89
N MET A 65 3.07 4.31 -19.61
CA MET A 65 4.23 3.57 -19.13
C MET A 65 5.49 4.42 -19.15
N THR A 66 5.69 5.24 -20.18
CA THR A 66 6.83 6.15 -20.27
C THR A 66 6.81 7.19 -19.14
N PHE A 67 5.64 7.77 -18.86
CA PHE A 67 5.49 8.69 -17.73
C PHE A 67 5.80 8.00 -16.39
N LEU A 68 5.33 6.77 -16.22
CA LEU A 68 5.55 5.98 -15.01
C LEU A 68 7.04 5.63 -14.82
N SER A 69 7.71 5.18 -15.88
CA SER A 69 9.15 4.90 -15.90
C SER A 69 9.96 6.14 -15.54
N LEU A 70 9.63 7.30 -16.13
CA LEU A 70 10.34 8.55 -15.86
C LEU A 70 10.12 9.01 -14.42
N ARG A 71 8.91 8.85 -13.88
CA ARG A 71 8.61 9.12 -12.47
C ARG A 71 9.43 8.24 -11.53
N PHE A 72 9.51 6.93 -11.80
CA PHE A 72 10.33 6.02 -10.98
C PHE A 72 11.82 6.31 -11.12
N LEU A 73 12.29 6.66 -12.31
CA LEU A 73 13.69 7.04 -12.53
C LEU A 73 14.07 8.29 -11.74
N ILE A 74 13.21 9.32 -11.74
CA ILE A 74 13.38 10.50 -10.88
C ILE A 74 13.41 10.09 -9.41
N ALA A 75 12.46 9.25 -8.96
CA ALA A 75 12.40 8.81 -7.57
C ALA A 75 13.68 8.10 -7.14
N ILE A 76 14.21 7.19 -7.96
CA ILE A 76 15.48 6.50 -7.71
C ILE A 76 16.64 7.51 -7.66
N CYS A 77 16.70 8.47 -8.60
CA CYS A 77 17.75 9.49 -8.62
C CYS A 77 17.76 10.36 -7.35
N PHE A 78 16.62 10.58 -6.71
CA PHE A 78 16.54 11.33 -5.45
C PHE A 78 16.75 10.45 -4.21
N LEU A 79 16.18 9.25 -4.18
CA LEU A 79 16.21 8.39 -3.00
C LEU A 79 17.54 7.68 -2.82
N VAL A 80 18.23 7.26 -3.90
CA VAL A 80 19.53 6.58 -3.81
C VAL A 80 20.59 7.45 -3.11
N PRO A 81 20.82 8.73 -3.51
CA PRO A 81 21.77 9.60 -2.81
C PRO A 81 21.39 9.84 -1.35
N LEU A 82 20.09 9.94 -1.07
CA LEU A 82 19.57 10.17 0.28
C LEU A 82 19.85 8.96 1.19
N VAL A 83 19.63 7.74 0.69
CA VAL A 83 19.96 6.49 1.37
C VAL A 83 21.46 6.39 1.65
N TRP A 84 22.29 6.79 0.68
CA TRP A 84 23.74 6.84 0.83
C TRP A 84 24.16 7.86 1.90
N TRP A 85 23.58 9.05 1.90
CA TRP A 85 23.84 10.10 2.89
C TRP A 85 23.50 9.66 4.32
N PHE A 86 22.37 8.98 4.49
CA PHE A 86 21.94 8.47 5.80
C PHE A 86 22.61 7.15 6.22
N HIS A 87 23.54 6.62 5.42
CA HIS A 87 24.24 5.35 5.67
C HIS A 87 23.28 4.22 6.05
N ALA A 88 22.12 4.15 5.40
CA ALA A 88 21.11 3.16 5.74
C ALA A 88 21.61 1.75 5.38
N PRO A 89 21.35 0.74 6.23
CA PRO A 89 21.85 -0.61 6.02
C PRO A 89 21.13 -1.25 4.83
N TRP A 90 21.89 -1.55 3.78
CA TRP A 90 21.36 -2.25 2.61
C TRP A 90 21.05 -3.73 2.94
N PRO A 91 20.03 -4.32 2.30
CA PRO A 91 19.70 -5.72 2.50
C PRO A 91 20.91 -6.60 2.21
N SER A 92 21.36 -7.33 3.24
CA SER A 92 22.58 -8.15 3.17
C SER A 92 22.32 -9.51 2.52
N ASN A 93 21.06 -9.95 2.46
CA ASN A 93 20.67 -11.22 1.86
C ASN A 93 20.09 -11.02 0.45
N PRO A 94 20.48 -11.84 -0.54
CA PRO A 94 19.91 -11.79 -1.89
C PRO A 94 18.41 -12.13 -1.93
N SER A 95 17.91 -12.89 -0.94
CA SER A 95 16.47 -13.13 -0.77
C SER A 95 15.66 -11.85 -0.55
N ASP A 96 16.23 -10.88 0.17
CA ASP A 96 15.53 -9.65 0.54
C ASP A 96 15.37 -8.74 -0.67
N TRP A 97 16.36 -8.74 -1.57
CA TRP A 97 16.28 -8.09 -2.89
C TRP A 97 15.21 -8.71 -3.78
N LEU A 98 15.09 -10.05 -3.79
CA LEU A 98 14.03 -10.74 -4.53
C LEU A 98 12.64 -10.40 -3.97
N HIS A 99 12.48 -10.40 -2.64
CA HIS A 99 11.22 -10.01 -2.01
C HIS A 99 10.84 -8.56 -2.34
N ALA A 100 11.80 -7.63 -2.29
CA ALA A 100 11.60 -6.24 -2.68
C ALA A 100 11.19 -6.12 -4.16
N GLY A 101 11.87 -6.84 -5.06
CA GLY A 101 11.54 -6.88 -6.49
C GLY A 101 10.15 -7.43 -6.77
N ILE A 102 9.74 -8.50 -6.08
CA ILE A 102 8.39 -9.08 -6.20
C ILE A 102 7.33 -8.08 -5.73
N VAL A 103 7.55 -7.45 -4.56
CA VAL A 103 6.64 -6.42 -4.02
C VAL A 103 6.53 -5.25 -4.99
N GLY A 104 7.65 -4.70 -5.44
CA GLY A 104 7.67 -3.59 -6.40
C GLY A 104 6.98 -3.95 -7.71
N SER A 105 7.19 -5.16 -8.22
CA SER A 105 6.54 -5.63 -9.45
C SER A 105 5.02 -5.76 -9.28
N LEU A 106 4.54 -6.27 -8.15
CA LEU A 106 3.10 -6.38 -7.87
C LEU A 106 2.45 -5.00 -7.63
N VAL A 107 3.08 -4.16 -6.82
CA VAL A 107 2.56 -2.87 -6.35
C VAL A 107 2.68 -1.77 -7.39
N HIS A 108 3.69 -1.82 -8.26
CA HIS A 108 3.90 -0.80 -9.29
C HIS A 108 3.65 -1.35 -10.68
N GLY A 109 4.22 -2.50 -11.02
CA GLY A 109 4.00 -3.12 -12.33
C GLY A 109 2.55 -3.55 -12.54
N GLY A 110 2.06 -4.49 -11.72
CA GLY A 110 0.73 -5.06 -11.90
C GLY A 110 -0.41 -4.10 -11.54
N TYR A 111 -0.27 -3.33 -10.46
CA TYR A 111 -1.29 -2.35 -10.05
C TYR A 111 -1.38 -1.15 -11.00
N LEU A 112 -0.31 -0.35 -11.14
CA LEU A 112 -0.37 0.83 -12.00
C LEU A 112 -0.50 0.41 -13.46
N GLY A 113 0.25 -0.61 -13.90
CA GLY A 113 0.10 -1.18 -15.24
C GLY A 113 -1.34 -1.57 -15.55
N GLY A 114 -1.98 -2.37 -14.70
CA GLY A 114 -3.36 -2.81 -14.91
C GLY A 114 -4.37 -1.67 -14.89
N VAL A 115 -4.23 -0.70 -13.98
CA VAL A 115 -5.11 0.49 -13.93
C VAL A 115 -4.99 1.33 -15.20
N PHE A 116 -3.77 1.63 -15.64
CA PHE A 116 -3.57 2.46 -16.82
C PHE A 116 -4.01 1.75 -18.12
N VAL A 117 -3.81 0.43 -18.22
CA VAL A 117 -4.34 -0.38 -19.34
C VAL A 117 -5.87 -0.38 -19.33
N ALA A 118 -6.51 -0.55 -18.17
CA ALA A 118 -7.96 -0.49 -18.05
C ALA A 118 -8.52 0.87 -18.48
N ILE A 119 -7.88 1.97 -18.06
CA ILE A 119 -8.28 3.33 -18.46
C ILE A 119 -8.07 3.56 -19.95
N LYS A 120 -6.96 3.08 -20.52
CA LYS A 120 -6.72 3.13 -21.97
C LYS A 120 -7.78 2.36 -22.77
N GLY A 121 -8.29 1.26 -22.22
CA GLY A 121 -9.41 0.48 -22.76
C GLY A 121 -10.79 1.11 -22.55
N GLY A 122 -10.86 2.40 -22.20
CA GLY A 122 -12.09 3.17 -22.07
C GLY A 122 -12.72 3.15 -20.68
N LEU A 123 -12.14 2.43 -19.70
CA LEU A 123 -12.70 2.41 -18.35
C LEU A 123 -12.58 3.79 -17.70
N PRO A 124 -13.67 4.38 -17.20
CA PRO A 124 -13.59 5.66 -16.50
C PRO A 124 -12.64 5.56 -15.31
N ALA A 125 -11.75 6.55 -15.15
CA ALA A 125 -10.78 6.57 -14.05
C ALA A 125 -11.45 6.50 -12.67
N ALA A 126 -12.66 7.07 -12.54
CA ALA A 126 -13.49 6.99 -11.34
C ALA A 126 -13.92 5.54 -11.03
N LEU A 127 -14.29 4.76 -12.06
CA LEU A 127 -14.69 3.37 -11.91
C LEU A 127 -13.47 2.47 -11.62
N ALA A 128 -12.33 2.71 -12.28
CA ALA A 128 -11.06 2.05 -11.95
C ALA A 128 -10.66 2.30 -10.48
N ALA A 129 -10.77 3.54 -10.01
CA ALA A 129 -10.49 3.91 -8.62
C ALA A 129 -11.46 3.23 -7.63
N LEU A 130 -12.72 3.05 -7.99
CA LEU A 130 -13.71 2.33 -7.18
C LEU A 130 -13.37 0.84 -7.08
N ILE A 131 -13.02 0.19 -8.20
CA ILE A 131 -12.60 -1.22 -8.23
C ILE A 131 -11.36 -1.42 -7.36
N VAL A 132 -10.32 -0.62 -7.56
CA VAL A 132 -9.10 -0.68 -6.74
C VAL A 132 -9.39 -0.31 -5.29
N GLY A 133 -10.34 0.60 -5.05
CA GLY A 133 -10.80 0.98 -3.72
C GLY A 133 -11.42 -0.17 -2.91
N LEU A 134 -11.74 -1.30 -3.56
CA LEU A 134 -12.10 -2.55 -2.89
C LEU A 134 -10.91 -3.24 -2.22
N GLN A 135 -9.68 -2.76 -2.42
CA GLN A 135 -8.46 -3.33 -1.84
C GLN A 135 -8.59 -3.62 -0.35
N PRO A 136 -9.10 -2.73 0.52
CA PRO A 136 -9.18 -3.03 1.95
C PRO A 136 -10.19 -4.14 2.28
N LEU A 137 -11.23 -4.32 1.46
CA LEU A 137 -12.18 -5.43 1.61
C LEU A 137 -11.49 -6.75 1.26
N LEU A 138 -10.82 -6.78 0.10
CA LEU A 138 -10.09 -7.97 -0.34
C LEU A 138 -8.94 -8.31 0.61
N THR A 139 -8.19 -7.30 1.04
CA THR A 139 -7.12 -7.42 2.05
C THR A 139 -7.69 -7.97 3.35
N GLY A 140 -8.87 -7.51 3.77
CA GLY A 140 -9.48 -7.97 5.00
C GLY A 140 -9.94 -9.43 4.99
N ILE A 141 -10.44 -9.89 3.85
CA ILE A 141 -10.80 -11.30 3.63
C ILE A 141 -9.53 -12.16 3.62
N LEU A 142 -8.47 -11.68 2.96
CA LEU A 142 -7.21 -12.42 2.79
C LEU A 142 -6.27 -12.35 4.01
N ALA A 143 -6.40 -11.36 4.88
CA ALA A 143 -5.55 -11.19 6.06
C ALA A 143 -5.70 -12.35 7.06
N GLY A 144 -6.90 -12.93 7.19
CA GLY A 144 -7.13 -14.11 8.03
C GLY A 144 -6.28 -15.31 7.59
N PRO A 145 -6.47 -15.85 6.37
CA PRO A 145 -5.72 -17.00 5.90
C PRO A 145 -4.22 -16.74 5.65
N LEU A 146 -3.83 -15.53 5.19
CA LEU A 146 -2.42 -15.26 4.85
C LEU A 146 -1.57 -14.72 6.01
N LEU A 147 -2.18 -14.02 6.97
CA LEU A 147 -1.47 -13.35 8.07
C LEU A 147 -1.94 -13.79 9.46
N GLY A 148 -3.03 -14.57 9.57
CA GLY A 148 -3.63 -14.95 10.84
C GLY A 148 -4.36 -13.81 11.56
N GLU A 149 -4.61 -12.69 10.88
CA GLU A 149 -5.21 -11.50 11.49
C GLU A 149 -6.70 -11.40 11.14
N MET A 150 -7.56 -11.29 12.17
CA MET A 150 -9.00 -11.10 11.98
C MET A 150 -9.42 -9.64 12.17
N LEU A 151 -10.28 -9.15 11.29
CA LEU A 151 -10.89 -7.83 11.41
C LEU A 151 -12.05 -7.86 12.40
N THR A 152 -12.10 -6.85 13.27
CA THR A 152 -13.24 -6.66 14.17
C THR A 152 -14.47 -6.18 13.40
N ARG A 153 -15.67 -6.51 13.90
CA ARG A 153 -16.95 -6.10 13.29
C ARG A 153 -17.07 -4.59 13.08
N LYS A 154 -16.50 -3.79 13.99
CA LYS A 154 -16.45 -2.32 13.88
C LYS A 154 -15.62 -1.84 12.67
N LYS A 155 -14.48 -2.48 12.37
CA LYS A 155 -13.65 -2.15 11.20
C LYS A 155 -14.37 -2.49 9.89
N TRP A 156 -15.11 -3.61 9.88
CA TRP A 156 -15.96 -4.00 8.76
C TRP A 156 -17.06 -2.98 8.46
N MET A 157 -17.73 -2.45 9.49
CA MET A 157 -18.75 -1.41 9.32
C MET A 157 -18.17 -0.10 8.76
N GLY A 158 -17.02 0.35 9.27
CA GLY A 158 -16.36 1.55 8.76
C GLY A 158 -15.93 1.40 7.29
N LEU A 159 -15.45 0.22 6.91
CA LEU A 159 -15.06 -0.08 5.54
C LEU A 159 -16.28 -0.10 4.59
N PHE A 160 -17.38 -0.71 5.01
CA PHE A 160 -18.62 -0.71 4.24
C PHE A 160 -19.18 0.71 4.06
N LEU A 161 -19.17 1.52 5.12
CA LEU A 161 -19.63 2.90 5.07
C LEU A 161 -18.75 3.77 4.15
N GLY A 162 -17.43 3.61 4.23
CA GLY A 162 -16.49 4.31 3.33
C GLY A 162 -16.69 3.92 1.87
N PHE A 163 -16.86 2.62 1.60
CA PHE A 163 -17.16 2.12 0.26
C PHE A 163 -18.46 2.70 -0.29
N LEU A 164 -19.52 2.74 0.52
CA LEU A 164 -20.81 3.30 0.13
C LEU A 164 -20.69 4.80 -0.24
N GLY A 165 -19.91 5.56 0.52
CA GLY A 165 -19.65 6.98 0.20
C GLY A 165 -18.96 7.17 -1.14
N VAL A 166 -17.95 6.36 -1.46
CA VAL A 166 -17.27 6.40 -2.77
C VAL A 166 -18.23 5.97 -3.88
N TRP A 167 -19.01 4.91 -3.67
CA TRP A 167 -20.01 4.44 -4.62
C TRP A 167 -20.99 5.55 -5.02
N MET A 168 -21.56 6.26 -4.05
CA MET A 168 -22.49 7.37 -4.31
C MET A 168 -21.88 8.47 -5.19
N VAL A 169 -20.62 8.84 -4.94
CA VAL A 169 -19.91 9.87 -5.74
C VAL A 169 -19.60 9.37 -7.16
N VAL A 170 -19.33 8.08 -7.32
CA VAL A 170 -18.97 7.49 -8.61
C VAL A 170 -20.21 7.20 -9.46
N SER A 171 -21.34 6.82 -8.86
CA SER A 171 -22.58 6.52 -9.60
C SER A 171 -23.12 7.70 -10.40
N GLU A 172 -22.88 8.94 -9.94
CA GLU A 172 -23.26 10.16 -10.67
C GLU A 172 -22.37 10.43 -11.90
N LYS A 173 -21.22 9.75 -12.02
CA LYS A 173 -20.22 9.97 -13.08
C LYS A 173 -20.09 8.80 -14.05
N LEU A 174 -21.02 7.85 -14.03
CA LEU A 174 -21.01 6.72 -14.95
C LEU A 174 -21.44 7.19 -16.35
N PRO A 175 -20.61 7.01 -17.40
CA PRO A 175 -21.00 7.29 -18.78
C PRO A 175 -22.03 6.26 -19.28
N GLU A 176 -22.75 6.61 -20.36
CA GLU A 176 -23.75 5.75 -20.99
C GLU A 176 -23.17 4.37 -21.39
N GLU A 177 -24.05 3.37 -21.30
CA GLU A 177 -23.74 1.96 -21.54
C GLU A 177 -23.15 1.74 -22.95
N ASN A 178 -22.01 1.03 -23.03
CA ASN A 178 -21.24 0.57 -24.21
C ASN A 178 -19.86 1.21 -24.51
N SER A 179 -19.27 2.01 -23.60
CA SER A 179 -17.98 2.68 -23.90
C SER A 179 -16.69 1.89 -23.54
N PHE A 180 -16.78 0.75 -22.83
CA PHE A 180 -15.59 0.00 -22.40
C PHE A 180 -15.79 -1.53 -22.49
N GLY A 181 -14.74 -2.24 -22.92
CA GLY A 181 -14.76 -3.69 -23.07
C GLY A 181 -14.60 -4.45 -21.75
N MET A 182 -15.00 -5.73 -21.75
CA MET A 182 -14.81 -6.68 -20.64
C MET A 182 -13.34 -6.77 -20.21
N ASP A 183 -12.42 -6.62 -21.18
CA ASP A 183 -10.97 -6.63 -20.97
C ASP A 183 -10.52 -5.55 -19.99
N SER A 184 -11.13 -4.37 -20.04
CA SER A 184 -10.78 -3.25 -19.15
C SER A 184 -11.17 -3.54 -17.69
N ILE A 185 -12.30 -4.21 -17.46
CA ILE A 185 -12.72 -4.67 -16.13
C ILE A 185 -11.77 -5.77 -15.63
N PHE A 186 -11.36 -6.68 -16.52
CA PHE A 186 -10.39 -7.72 -16.20
C PHE A 186 -9.06 -7.13 -15.74
N PHE A 187 -8.50 -6.16 -16.48
CA PHE A 187 -7.26 -5.49 -16.09
C PHE A 187 -7.38 -4.68 -14.79
N ALA A 188 -8.51 -4.01 -14.56
CA ALA A 188 -8.75 -3.31 -13.29
C ALA A 188 -8.85 -4.29 -12.10
N SER A 189 -9.47 -5.46 -12.31
CA SER A 189 -9.57 -6.51 -11.30
C SER A 189 -8.21 -7.16 -11.05
N LEU A 190 -7.41 -7.39 -12.09
CA LEU A 190 -6.04 -7.88 -11.97
C LEU A 190 -5.17 -6.88 -11.19
N ALA A 191 -5.33 -5.58 -11.44
CA ALA A 191 -4.65 -4.53 -10.69
C ALA A 191 -5.00 -4.57 -9.19
N LEU A 192 -6.29 -4.73 -8.86
CA LEU A 192 -6.79 -4.89 -7.49
C LEU A 192 -6.18 -6.13 -6.79
N VAL A 193 -6.13 -7.27 -7.48
CA VAL A 193 -5.51 -8.49 -6.93
C VAL A 193 -4.02 -8.28 -6.75
N SER A 194 -3.34 -7.68 -7.73
CA SER A 194 -1.90 -7.40 -7.70
C SER A 194 -1.51 -6.51 -6.53
N ILE A 195 -2.21 -5.38 -6.31
CA ILE A 195 -1.93 -4.50 -5.18
C ILE A 195 -2.20 -5.17 -3.83
N THR A 196 -3.26 -5.99 -3.75
CA THR A 196 -3.61 -6.68 -2.51
C THR A 196 -2.58 -7.75 -2.16
N LEU A 197 -2.20 -8.59 -3.12
CA LEU A 197 -1.17 -9.60 -2.91
C LEU A 197 0.20 -8.96 -2.63
N GLY A 198 0.56 -7.90 -3.36
CA GLY A 198 1.80 -7.15 -3.15
C GLY A 198 1.90 -6.59 -1.74
N THR A 199 0.83 -5.97 -1.23
CA THR A 199 0.81 -5.39 0.13
C THR A 199 0.80 -6.46 1.22
N LEU A 200 0.07 -7.57 1.05
CA LEU A 200 0.11 -8.71 1.99
C LEU A 200 1.48 -9.39 1.99
N TYR A 201 2.08 -9.57 0.82
CA TYR A 201 3.42 -10.15 0.66
C TYR A 201 4.48 -9.24 1.29
N GLN A 202 4.39 -7.93 1.07
CA GLN A 202 5.26 -6.93 1.70
C GLN A 202 5.17 -7.03 3.23
N LYS A 203 3.95 -7.10 3.77
CA LYS A 203 3.74 -7.23 5.22
C LYS A 203 4.33 -8.53 5.78
N ARG A 204 4.28 -9.63 5.02
CA ARG A 204 4.74 -10.96 5.48
C ARG A 204 6.26 -11.15 5.36
N PHE A 205 6.89 -10.67 4.29
CA PHE A 205 8.28 -11.00 3.96
C PHE A 205 9.21 -9.80 3.96
N ALA A 206 8.71 -8.60 3.66
CA ALA A 206 9.54 -7.39 3.48
C ALA A 206 9.52 -6.43 4.70
N THR A 207 8.88 -6.79 5.80
CA THR A 207 8.82 -5.97 7.04
C THR A 207 10.17 -5.83 7.75
N LYS A 208 11.15 -6.68 7.41
CA LYS A 208 12.51 -6.66 7.98
C LYS A 208 13.45 -5.69 7.26
N LEU A 209 13.07 -5.20 6.09
CA LEU A 209 13.84 -4.20 5.34
C LEU A 209 13.77 -2.85 6.05
N ASP A 210 14.90 -2.12 6.07
CA ASP A 210 14.88 -0.72 6.50
C ASP A 210 13.99 0.07 5.53
N ILE A 211 13.07 0.86 6.08
CA ILE A 211 12.13 1.68 5.31
C ILE A 211 12.81 2.64 4.32
N ARG A 212 14.07 3.01 4.59
CA ARG A 212 14.87 3.91 3.75
C ARG A 212 15.37 3.19 2.51
N THR A 213 15.89 1.98 2.68
CA THR A 213 16.43 1.17 1.59
C THR A 213 15.33 0.43 0.83
N GLY A 214 14.25 0.05 1.50
CA GLY A 214 13.10 -0.60 0.87
C GLY A 214 12.20 0.34 0.06
N ALA A 215 12.43 1.65 0.14
CA ALA A 215 11.73 2.66 -0.67
C ALA A 215 12.43 2.92 -2.03
N VAL A 216 13.64 2.39 -2.22
CA VAL A 216 14.43 2.48 -3.45
C VAL A 216 14.24 1.21 -4.27
#